data_AF-A0A9D8WZ79-F1
#
_entry.id   AF-A0A9D8WZ79-F1
#
_cell.length_a   1.000
_cell.length_b   1.000
_cell.length_c   1.000
_cell.angle_alpha   90.00
_cell.angle_beta   90.00
_cell.angle_gamma   90.00
#
_symmetry.space_group_name_H-M   'P 1'
#
loop_
_entity.id
_entity.type
_entity.pdbx_description
1 polymer ?
#
loop_
_entity_poly.entity_id
_entity_poly.type
_entity_poly.pdbx_seq_one_letter_code
_entity_poly.pdbx_strand_id
1 'polypeptide(L)'
;GDILLGAIENQNNRNYEAAEDDWRAILQRNNNFDAAYIGIGKALYNKGDYEGAMEYLSNAYETEYYSKAFANARKDILSIWMIPMVIVIIALVVLLFKFLGYAKKKNKATSLKVGRKSYVEELLYVFHLIFHPFDGFWDLKHEKRGSVRAASTILAITVAAFFYQAIGQGYMFNPRGDYSTVFMQVIAVVVPVMLWIISNWCLTTLFDGEGSFRDIYIATCYSLAPLPFFVILSTILSNVFTATEGSTITLLVAIGYVWVGLLLFFGMAVTHDYSNGKNFITVLGTIVAMAVIMFIAILFSSLVIKMVTFVVSLISEIGNRF
;
A
#
# COMPACT_ATOMS: atom_id res chain seq x y z
N GLY A 1 -44.91 -2.53 -1.83
CA GLY A 1 -45.17 -1.35 -2.66
C GLY A 1 -45.52 -0.17 -1.78
N ASP A 2 -46.67 -0.25 -1.14
CA ASP A 2 -47.27 0.89 -0.42
C ASP A 2 -46.42 1.41 0.76
N ILE A 3 -45.85 0.52 1.58
CA ILE A 3 -44.96 0.90 2.69
C ILE A 3 -43.69 1.61 2.19
N LEU A 4 -43.16 1.21 1.03
CA LEU A 4 -41.98 1.85 0.43
C LEU A 4 -42.28 3.27 -0.04
N LEU A 5 -43.45 3.47 -0.65
CA LEU A 5 -43.91 4.79 -1.06
C LEU A 5 -44.15 5.69 0.16
N GLY A 6 -44.79 5.16 1.20
CA GLY A 6 -44.98 5.85 2.48
C GLY A 6 -43.66 6.26 3.14
N ALA A 7 -42.67 5.36 3.16
CA ALA A 7 -41.35 5.67 3.70
C ALA A 7 -40.66 6.84 2.98
N ILE A 8 -40.71 6.84 1.63
CA ILE A 8 -40.14 7.91 0.79
C ILE A 8 -40.87 9.22 1.02
N GLU A 9 -42.20 9.20 1.09
CA GLU A 9 -43.04 10.38 1.34
C GLU A 9 -42.77 10.98 2.72
N ASN A 10 -42.76 10.15 3.77
CA ASN A 10 -42.43 10.56 5.13
C ASN A 10 -41.03 11.18 5.20
N GLN A 11 -40.06 10.61 4.49
CA GLN A 11 -38.70 11.13 4.43
C GLN A 11 -38.62 12.50 3.72
N ASN A 12 -39.37 12.68 2.63
CA ASN A 12 -39.45 13.95 1.90
C ASN A 12 -40.15 15.04 2.73
N ASN A 13 -41.16 14.65 3.51
CA ASN A 13 -41.90 15.54 4.41
C ASN A 13 -41.17 15.80 5.74
N ARG A 14 -39.94 15.30 5.91
CA ARG A 14 -39.13 15.41 7.15
C ARG A 14 -39.72 14.70 8.38
N ASN A 15 -40.66 13.79 8.17
CA ASN A 15 -41.20 12.91 9.22
C ASN A 15 -40.27 11.70 9.40
N TYR A 16 -39.06 11.94 9.91
CA TYR A 16 -38.00 10.93 9.98
C TYR A 16 -38.31 9.76 10.91
N GLU A 17 -39.18 9.95 11.91
CA GLU A 17 -39.60 8.88 12.82
C GLU A 17 -40.51 7.88 12.12
N ALA A 18 -41.59 8.36 11.48
CA ALA A 18 -42.46 7.52 10.68
C ALA A 18 -41.72 6.87 9.51
N ALA A 19 -40.81 7.60 8.84
CA ALA A 19 -39.99 7.04 7.78
C ALA A 19 -39.11 5.89 8.28
N GLU A 20 -38.48 6.03 9.45
CA GLU A 20 -37.68 4.95 10.05
C GLU A 20 -38.52 3.72 10.33
N ASP A 21 -39.71 3.89 10.92
CA ASP A 21 -40.62 2.78 11.22
C ASP A 21 -41.06 2.05 9.95
N ASP A 22 -41.39 2.78 8.90
CA ASP A 22 -41.73 2.22 7.58
C ASP A 22 -40.55 1.43 7.00
N TRP A 23 -39.32 1.98 7.07
CA TRP A 23 -38.13 1.29 6.59
C TRP A 23 -37.80 0.04 7.42
N ARG A 24 -37.96 0.07 8.74
CA ARG A 24 -37.81 -1.10 9.63
C ARG A 24 -38.84 -2.17 9.32
N ALA A 25 -40.09 -1.79 9.04
CA ALA A 25 -41.14 -2.73 8.63
C ALA A 25 -40.84 -3.39 7.29
N ILE A 26 -40.20 -2.68 6.35
CA ILE A 26 -39.71 -3.26 5.09
C ILE A 26 -38.57 -4.25 5.37
N LEU A 27 -37.62 -3.86 6.22
CA LEU A 27 -36.49 -4.71 6.60
C LEU A 27 -36.95 -6.04 7.21
N GLN A 28 -37.93 -6.01 8.13
CA GLN A 28 -38.50 -7.22 8.75
C GLN A 28 -39.09 -8.20 7.73
N ARG A 29 -39.58 -7.71 6.59
CA ARG A 29 -40.13 -8.53 5.50
C ARG A 29 -39.05 -9.00 4.53
N ASN A 30 -38.00 -8.20 4.35
CA ASN A 30 -36.87 -8.51 3.48
C ASN A 30 -35.57 -7.94 4.05
N ASN A 31 -34.82 -8.79 4.76
CA ASN A 31 -33.57 -8.43 5.41
C ASN A 31 -32.43 -8.09 4.42
N ASN A 32 -32.58 -8.41 3.12
CA ASN A 32 -31.57 -8.17 2.08
C ASN A 32 -31.92 -6.95 1.20
N PHE A 33 -32.71 -6.01 1.71
CA PHE A 33 -33.14 -4.84 0.96
C PHE A 33 -32.28 -3.60 1.29
N ASP A 34 -31.20 -3.40 0.57
CA ASP A 34 -30.21 -2.32 0.78
C ASP A 34 -30.86 -0.93 0.88
N ALA A 35 -31.91 -0.67 0.10
CA ALA A 35 -32.62 0.60 0.14
C ALA A 35 -33.28 0.89 1.50
N ALA A 36 -33.71 -0.15 2.24
CA ALA A 36 -34.21 0.03 3.61
C ALA A 36 -33.09 0.39 4.58
N TYR A 37 -31.92 -0.25 4.49
CA TYR A 37 -30.75 0.14 5.30
C TYR A 37 -30.33 1.59 5.03
N ILE A 38 -30.28 2.00 3.76
CA ILE A 38 -29.99 3.39 3.37
C ILE A 38 -31.06 4.35 3.90
N GLY A 39 -32.34 3.97 3.81
CA GLY A 39 -33.47 4.75 4.31
C GLY A 39 -33.40 4.99 5.83
N ILE A 40 -33.19 3.92 6.60
CA ILE A 40 -32.99 3.98 8.07
C ILE A 40 -31.78 4.86 8.39
N GLY A 41 -30.64 4.62 7.73
CA GLY A 41 -29.42 5.38 7.96
C GLY A 41 -29.59 6.88 7.70
N LYS A 42 -30.31 7.26 6.64
CA LYS A 42 -30.65 8.66 6.35
C LYS A 42 -31.61 9.27 7.39
N ALA A 43 -32.61 8.51 7.84
CA ALA A 43 -33.52 8.96 8.88
C ALA A 43 -32.78 9.22 10.21
N LEU A 44 -31.93 8.28 10.64
CA LEU A 44 -31.08 8.41 11.83
C LEU A 44 -30.12 9.61 11.72
N TYR A 45 -29.48 9.77 10.55
CA TYR A 45 -28.62 10.92 10.29
C TYR A 45 -29.35 12.26 10.48
N ASN A 46 -30.59 12.36 9.99
CA ASN A 46 -31.40 13.58 10.12
C ASN A 46 -31.94 13.79 11.55
N LYS A 47 -32.10 12.72 12.33
CA LYS A 47 -32.43 12.77 13.77
C LYS A 47 -31.23 13.17 14.64
N GLY A 48 -30.01 13.17 14.10
CA GLY A 48 -28.77 13.47 14.82
C GLY A 48 -28.10 12.24 15.45
N ASP A 49 -28.65 11.04 15.26
CA ASP A 49 -28.01 9.78 15.67
C ASP A 49 -27.01 9.35 14.57
N TYR A 50 -25.81 9.92 14.63
CA TYR A 50 -24.78 9.68 13.63
C TYR A 50 -24.14 8.30 13.76
N GLU A 51 -24.02 7.75 14.97
CA GLU A 51 -23.44 6.42 15.20
C GLU A 51 -24.38 5.33 14.66
N GLY A 52 -25.67 5.40 15.01
CA GLY A 52 -26.69 4.51 14.45
C GLY A 52 -26.77 4.64 12.93
N ALA A 53 -26.72 5.87 12.39
CA ALA A 53 -26.70 6.08 10.95
C ALA A 53 -25.52 5.35 10.28
N MET A 54 -24.32 5.44 10.84
CA MET A 54 -23.12 4.77 10.30
C MET A 54 -23.29 3.26 10.24
N GLU A 55 -23.87 2.63 11.26
CA GLU A 55 -24.10 1.18 11.30
C GLU A 55 -24.97 0.73 10.11
N TYR A 56 -26.16 1.31 9.95
CA TYR A 56 -27.07 0.94 8.85
C TYR A 56 -26.50 1.30 7.47
N LEU A 57 -25.80 2.43 7.34
CA LEU A 57 -25.18 2.82 6.07
C LEU A 57 -24.02 1.91 5.68
N SER A 58 -23.26 1.42 6.67
CA SER A 58 -22.14 0.50 6.43
C SER A 58 -22.61 -0.86 5.89
N ASN A 59 -23.70 -1.39 6.43
CA ASN A 59 -24.33 -2.63 5.96
C ASN A 59 -24.83 -2.55 4.52
N ALA A 60 -25.20 -1.35 4.04
CA ALA A 60 -25.63 -1.10 2.67
C ALA A 60 -24.51 -0.65 1.73
N TYR A 61 -23.26 -0.62 2.19
CA TYR A 61 -22.11 -0.10 1.44
C TYR A 61 -22.28 1.36 0.98
N GLU A 62 -23.13 2.15 1.66
CA GLU A 62 -23.38 3.53 1.28
C GLU A 62 -22.32 4.45 1.91
N THR A 63 -21.33 4.83 1.11
CA THR A 63 -20.21 5.67 1.51
C THR A 63 -20.51 7.17 1.62
N GLU A 64 -21.44 7.73 0.84
CA GLU A 64 -21.65 9.19 0.79
C GLU A 64 -22.30 9.69 2.08
N TYR A 65 -23.45 9.12 2.44
CA TYR A 65 -24.12 9.45 3.69
C TYR A 65 -23.34 8.97 4.91
N TYR A 66 -22.61 7.84 4.81
CA TYR A 66 -21.73 7.40 5.89
C TYR A 66 -20.65 8.45 6.15
N SER A 67 -20.00 8.99 5.10
CA SER A 67 -19.00 10.04 5.26
C SER A 67 -19.57 11.28 5.94
N LYS A 68 -20.82 11.65 5.66
CA LYS A 68 -21.50 12.79 6.31
C LYS A 68 -21.81 12.49 7.78
N ALA A 69 -22.32 11.30 8.08
CA ALA A 69 -22.59 10.85 9.45
C ALA A 69 -21.28 10.80 10.25
N PHE A 70 -20.25 10.14 9.74
CA PHE A 70 -18.92 10.08 10.34
C PHE A 70 -18.32 11.47 10.56
N ALA A 71 -18.45 12.38 9.59
CA ALA A 71 -17.96 13.76 9.73
C ALA A 71 -18.63 14.53 10.87
N ASN A 72 -19.88 14.22 11.22
CA ASN A 72 -20.56 14.83 12.35
C ASN A 72 -20.31 14.09 13.67
N ALA A 73 -20.35 12.74 13.67
CA ALA A 73 -19.98 11.92 14.82
C ALA A 73 -18.58 12.27 15.34
N ARG A 74 -17.62 12.48 14.43
CA ARG A 74 -16.26 12.86 14.80
C ARG A 74 -16.14 14.28 15.34
N LYS A 75 -17.09 15.21 15.12
CA LYS A 75 -16.94 16.59 15.62
C LYS A 75 -16.92 16.64 17.14
N ASP A 76 -17.80 15.88 17.77
CA ASP A 76 -17.90 15.82 19.24
C ASP A 76 -16.66 15.12 19.82
N ILE A 77 -16.25 14.00 19.21
CA ILE A 77 -15.04 13.26 19.57
C ILE A 77 -13.79 14.13 19.37
N LEU A 78 -13.63 14.78 18.21
CA LEU A 78 -12.48 15.65 17.92
C LEU A 78 -12.42 16.81 18.90
N SER A 79 -13.54 17.42 19.29
CA SER A 79 -13.51 18.53 20.24
C SER A 79 -12.91 18.13 21.60
N ILE A 80 -13.14 16.89 22.05
CA ILE A 80 -12.63 16.33 23.31
C ILE A 80 -11.22 15.76 23.14
N TRP A 81 -10.97 15.02 22.06
CA TRP A 81 -9.73 14.27 21.83
C TRP A 81 -8.68 15.04 21.03
N MET A 82 -8.98 16.23 20.52
CA MET A 82 -8.03 17.04 19.74
C MET A 82 -6.73 17.28 20.50
N ILE A 83 -6.82 17.72 21.76
CA ILE A 83 -5.63 18.04 22.56
C ILE A 83 -4.81 16.78 22.85
N PRO A 84 -5.38 15.68 23.40
CA PRO A 84 -4.65 14.42 23.55
C PRO A 84 -4.05 13.88 22.25
N MET A 85 -4.79 13.93 21.14
CA MET A 85 -4.33 13.44 19.84
C MET A 85 -3.12 14.24 19.34
N VAL A 86 -3.16 15.57 19.44
CA VAL A 86 -2.02 16.43 19.09
C VAL A 86 -0.82 16.14 19.99
N ILE A 87 -1.01 15.95 21.29
CA ILE A 87 0.07 15.58 22.22
C ILE A 87 0.70 14.24 21.82
N VAL A 88 -0.11 13.24 21.49
CA VAL A 88 0.37 11.92 21.02
C VAL A 88 1.14 12.06 19.71
N ILE A 89 0.64 12.84 18.75
CA ILE A 89 1.34 13.11 17.48
C ILE A 89 2.69 13.79 17.75
N ILE A 90 2.73 14.82 18.60
CA ILE A 90 3.98 15.50 18.96
C ILE A 90 4.95 14.52 19.64
N ALA A 91 4.46 13.68 20.55
CA ALA A 91 5.28 12.66 21.20
C ALA A 91 5.86 11.65 20.20
N LEU A 92 5.06 11.16 19.26
CA LEU A 92 5.49 10.27 18.18
C LEU A 92 6.54 10.93 17.29
N VAL A 93 6.34 12.21 16.93
CA VAL A 93 7.30 13.00 16.14
C VAL A 93 8.61 13.19 16.91
N VAL A 94 8.56 13.52 18.20
CA VAL A 94 9.77 13.64 19.05
C VAL A 94 10.50 12.31 19.15
N LEU A 95 9.77 11.19 19.33
CA LEU A 95 10.36 9.86 19.35
C LEU A 95 10.99 9.49 18.01
N LEU A 96 10.35 9.83 16.90
CA LEU A 96 10.89 9.64 15.56
C LEU A 96 12.20 10.43 15.38
N PHE A 97 12.23 11.71 15.75
CA PHE A 97 13.46 12.52 15.66
C PHE A 97 14.57 12.01 16.57
N LYS A 98 14.25 11.58 17.80
CA LYS A 98 15.22 10.92 18.70
C LYS A 98 15.77 9.63 18.09
N PHE A 99 14.90 8.82 17.47
CA PHE A 99 15.29 7.59 16.80
C PHE A 99 16.16 7.84 15.57
N LEU A 100 15.81 8.81 14.72
CA LEU A 100 16.63 9.23 13.58
C LEU A 100 17.99 9.78 14.04
N GLY A 101 18.04 10.52 15.15
CA GLY A 101 19.28 10.96 15.79
C GLY A 101 20.14 9.80 16.30
N TYR A 102 19.52 8.80 16.92
CA TYR A 102 20.17 7.56 17.34
C TYR A 102 20.74 6.80 16.14
N ALA A 103 19.95 6.61 15.07
CA ALA A 103 20.36 5.95 13.84
C ALA A 103 21.53 6.69 13.18
N LYS A 104 21.48 8.03 13.10
CA LYS A 104 22.58 8.87 12.60
C LYS A 104 23.85 8.68 13.41
N LYS A 105 23.77 8.70 14.75
CA LYS A 105 24.92 8.50 15.64
C LYS A 105 25.52 7.11 15.47
N LYS A 106 24.68 6.06 15.37
CA LYS A 106 25.12 4.69 15.12
C LYS A 106 25.77 4.56 13.74
N ASN A 107 25.18 5.12 12.69
CA ASN A 107 25.75 5.09 11.34
C ASN A 107 27.13 5.77 11.27
N LYS A 108 27.30 6.91 11.95
CA LYS A 108 28.61 7.58 12.06
C LYS A 108 29.64 6.76 12.84
N ALA A 109 29.23 6.01 13.87
CA ALA A 109 30.14 5.11 14.57
C ALA A 109 30.53 3.92 13.68
N THR A 110 29.58 3.40 12.90
CA THR A 110 29.79 2.30 11.95
C THR A 110 30.74 2.70 10.81
N SER A 111 30.73 3.95 10.34
CA SER A 111 31.63 4.41 9.27
C SER A 111 33.11 4.30 9.64
N LEU A 112 33.44 4.47 10.92
CA LEU A 112 34.82 4.39 11.43
C LEU A 112 35.30 2.95 11.70
N LYS A 113 34.39 1.97 11.67
CA LYS A 113 34.67 0.59 12.05
C LYS A 113 35.25 -0.18 10.86
N VAL A 114 36.46 -0.72 11.00
CA VAL A 114 37.07 -1.61 9.99
C VAL A 114 36.56 -3.04 10.20
N GLY A 115 36.12 -3.71 9.13
CA GLY A 115 35.66 -5.11 9.15
C GLY A 115 34.14 -5.30 9.06
N ARG A 116 33.68 -6.49 9.46
CA ARG A 116 32.29 -6.93 9.24
C ARG A 116 31.29 -6.10 10.08
N LYS A 117 30.26 -5.59 9.41
CA LYS A 117 29.18 -4.83 10.04
C LYS A 117 28.17 -5.77 10.71
N SER A 118 27.53 -5.28 11.76
CA SER A 118 26.42 -5.99 12.42
C SER A 118 25.15 -5.89 11.59
N TYR A 119 24.25 -6.86 11.73
CA TYR A 119 22.95 -6.85 11.06
C TYR A 119 22.13 -5.58 11.37
N VAL A 120 22.15 -5.12 12.62
CA VAL A 120 21.46 -3.89 13.02
C VAL A 120 22.10 -2.65 12.39
N GLU A 121 23.43 -2.64 12.26
CA GLU A 121 24.16 -1.55 11.60
C GLU A 121 23.79 -1.49 10.10
N GLU A 122 23.68 -2.65 9.44
CA GLU A 122 23.25 -2.75 8.04
C GLU A 122 21.81 -2.27 7.85
N LEU A 123 20.88 -2.62 8.75
CA LEU A 123 19.49 -2.16 8.67
C LEU A 123 19.36 -0.66 8.93
N LEU A 124 20.02 -0.14 9.97
CA LEU A 124 19.97 1.29 10.31
C LEU A 124 20.61 2.17 9.22
N TYR A 125 21.46 1.59 8.37
CA TYR A 125 22.07 2.31 7.26
C TYR A 125 21.03 2.91 6.31
N VAL A 126 19.85 2.30 6.22
CA VAL A 126 18.74 2.78 5.39
C VAL A 126 18.35 4.24 5.70
N PHE A 127 18.39 4.64 6.97
CA PHE A 127 18.03 6.00 7.39
C PHE A 127 19.08 7.04 7.01
N HIS A 128 20.29 6.63 6.65
CA HIS A 128 21.27 7.52 6.04
C HIS A 128 21.07 7.60 4.52
N LEU A 129 20.93 6.44 3.88
CA LEU A 129 20.80 6.32 2.43
C LEU A 129 19.63 7.12 1.86
N ILE A 130 18.46 7.08 2.51
CA ILE A 130 17.25 7.76 2.00
C ILE A 130 17.40 9.29 1.90
N PHE A 131 18.32 9.89 2.66
CA PHE A 131 18.59 11.34 2.66
C PHE A 131 19.92 11.70 1.96
N HIS A 132 20.82 10.74 1.79
CA HIS A 132 22.11 10.92 1.11
C HIS A 132 22.31 9.80 0.09
N PRO A 133 21.58 9.80 -1.04
CA PRO A 133 21.56 8.67 -1.96
C PRO A 133 22.90 8.42 -2.65
N PHE A 134 23.60 9.45 -3.11
CA PHE A 134 24.87 9.28 -3.84
C PHE A 134 25.94 8.59 -2.97
N ASP A 135 26.26 9.18 -1.82
CA ASP A 135 27.19 8.60 -0.83
C ASP A 135 26.64 7.26 -0.30
N GLY A 136 25.33 7.20 -0.08
CA GLY A 136 24.59 6.04 0.41
C GLY A 136 24.80 4.79 -0.43
N PHE A 137 24.53 4.89 -1.72
CA PHE A 137 24.71 3.78 -2.66
C PHE A 137 26.20 3.47 -2.90
N TRP A 138 27.06 4.49 -2.83
CA TRP A 138 28.50 4.28 -2.99
C TRP A 138 29.07 3.42 -1.86
N ASP A 139 28.71 3.73 -0.61
CA ASP A 139 29.04 2.96 0.59
C ASP A 139 28.42 1.55 0.58
N LEU A 140 27.21 1.38 0.03
CA LEU A 140 26.60 0.05 -0.14
C LEU A 140 27.46 -0.82 -1.05
N LYS A 141 27.90 -0.28 -2.20
CA LYS A 141 28.69 -1.01 -3.20
C LYS A 141 30.13 -1.25 -2.72
N HIS A 142 30.82 -0.22 -2.23
CA HIS A 142 32.26 -0.27 -1.98
C HIS A 142 32.60 -0.64 -0.52
N GLU A 143 31.94 -0.02 0.45
CA GLU A 143 32.20 -0.29 1.87
C GLU A 143 31.40 -1.48 2.44
N LYS A 144 30.54 -2.08 1.61
CA LYS A 144 29.67 -3.21 1.98
C LYS A 144 28.88 -2.93 3.26
N ARG A 145 28.35 -1.70 3.39
CA ARG A 145 27.51 -1.29 4.53
C ARG A 145 26.12 -1.94 4.55
N GLY A 146 25.73 -2.56 3.45
CA GLY A 146 24.51 -3.36 3.35
C GLY A 146 24.79 -4.82 3.04
N SER A 147 23.79 -5.64 3.25
CA SER A 147 23.86 -7.07 3.00
C SER A 147 22.55 -7.58 2.40
N VAL A 148 22.61 -8.78 1.80
CA VAL A 148 21.42 -9.45 1.25
C VAL A 148 20.38 -9.70 2.35
N ARG A 149 20.79 -10.12 3.55
CA ARG A 149 19.87 -10.33 4.68
C ARG A 149 19.14 -9.03 5.07
N ALA A 150 19.83 -7.90 5.12
CA ALA A 150 19.23 -6.62 5.47
C ALA A 150 18.29 -6.14 4.36
N ALA A 151 18.71 -6.27 3.09
CA ALA A 151 17.89 -6.00 1.91
C ALA A 151 16.59 -6.84 1.91
N SER A 152 16.67 -8.15 2.14
CA SER A 152 15.49 -9.02 2.20
C SER A 152 14.57 -8.67 3.37
N THR A 153 15.11 -8.16 4.47
CA THR A 153 14.31 -7.68 5.61
C THR A 153 13.53 -6.42 5.23
N ILE A 154 14.16 -5.45 4.54
CA ILE A 154 13.50 -4.24 4.06
C ILE A 154 12.38 -4.59 3.07
N LEU A 155 12.64 -5.57 2.18
CA LEU A 155 11.62 -6.09 1.26
C LEU A 155 10.45 -6.73 2.03
N ALA A 156 10.72 -7.55 3.04
CA ALA A 156 9.69 -8.16 3.88
C ALA A 156 8.87 -7.12 4.65
N ILE A 157 9.51 -6.07 5.18
CA ILE A 157 8.82 -4.94 5.83
C ILE A 157 7.92 -4.20 4.82
N THR A 158 8.38 -4.03 3.58
CA THR A 158 7.57 -3.45 2.50
C THR A 158 6.33 -4.29 2.22
N VAL A 159 6.48 -5.61 2.08
CA VAL A 159 5.35 -6.53 1.93
C VAL A 159 4.39 -6.44 3.12
N ALA A 160 4.92 -6.43 4.35
CA ALA A 160 4.11 -6.31 5.56
C ALA A 160 3.33 -5.00 5.62
N ALA A 161 3.91 -3.89 5.14
CA ALA A 161 3.24 -2.60 5.07
C ALA A 161 2.06 -2.61 4.08
N PHE A 162 2.24 -3.22 2.89
CA PHE A 162 1.14 -3.38 1.94
C PHE A 162 0.08 -4.37 2.41
N PHE A 163 0.48 -5.43 3.12
CA PHE A 163 -0.48 -6.34 3.75
C PHE A 163 -1.30 -5.62 4.83
N TYR A 164 -0.65 -4.81 5.68
CA TYR A 164 -1.34 -3.97 6.66
C TYR A 164 -2.29 -2.97 5.98
N GLN A 165 -1.86 -2.34 4.88
CA GLN A 165 -2.74 -1.46 4.09
C GLN A 165 -3.97 -2.20 3.57
N ALA A 166 -3.81 -3.42 3.06
CA ALA A 166 -4.93 -4.19 2.54
C ALA A 166 -6.00 -4.46 3.61
N ILE A 167 -5.59 -4.82 4.84
CA ILE A 167 -6.51 -5.21 5.93
C ILE A 167 -6.92 -4.06 6.85
N GLY A 168 -6.13 -2.99 6.92
CA GLY A 168 -6.23 -1.93 7.94
C GLY A 168 -6.83 -0.62 7.44
N GLN A 169 -7.30 -0.56 6.18
CA GLN A 169 -7.98 0.62 5.65
C GLN A 169 -9.32 0.87 6.33
N GLY A 170 -9.64 2.14 6.60
CA GLY A 170 -10.95 2.53 7.13
C GLY A 170 -12.08 2.25 6.13
N TYR A 171 -13.30 2.02 6.63
CA TYR A 171 -14.48 1.72 5.81
C TYR A 171 -14.69 2.70 4.64
N MET A 172 -14.39 3.99 4.86
CA MET A 172 -14.50 5.00 3.81
C MET A 172 -13.65 4.71 2.56
N PHE A 173 -12.52 4.04 2.73
CA PHE A 173 -11.55 3.74 1.68
C PHE A 173 -11.58 2.27 1.24
N ASN A 174 -12.17 1.38 2.04
CA ASN A 174 -12.45 -0.01 1.67
C ASN A 174 -13.84 -0.43 2.21
N PRO A 175 -14.95 0.04 1.61
CA PRO A 175 -16.28 -0.19 2.14
C PRO A 175 -16.71 -1.66 2.06
N ARG A 176 -16.17 -2.41 1.11
CA ARG A 176 -16.48 -3.84 0.92
C ARG A 176 -15.63 -4.76 1.78
N GLY A 177 -14.55 -4.25 2.39
CA GLY A 177 -13.60 -5.09 3.10
C GLY A 177 -12.97 -6.15 2.19
N ASP A 178 -12.79 -5.84 0.91
CA ASP A 178 -12.22 -6.79 -0.05
C ASP A 178 -10.72 -6.93 0.24
N TYR A 179 -10.37 -8.00 0.97
CA TYR A 179 -9.00 -8.28 1.37
C TYR A 179 -8.30 -9.19 0.36
N SER A 180 -7.15 -8.74 -0.12
CA SER A 180 -6.20 -9.62 -0.79
C SER A 180 -5.53 -10.56 0.23
N THR A 181 -5.25 -11.80 -0.15
CA THR A 181 -4.45 -12.71 0.68
C THR A 181 -3.02 -12.19 0.84
N VAL A 182 -2.33 -12.61 1.91
CA VAL A 182 -0.90 -12.33 2.12
C VAL A 182 -0.07 -12.72 0.88
N PHE A 183 -0.42 -13.84 0.25
CA PHE A 183 0.26 -14.32 -0.95
C PHE A 183 0.15 -13.35 -2.13
N MET A 184 -1.04 -12.77 -2.35
CA MET A 184 -1.23 -11.76 -3.39
C MET A 184 -0.41 -10.49 -3.10
N GLN A 185 -0.27 -10.10 -1.83
CA GLN A 185 0.56 -8.95 -1.45
C GLN A 185 2.06 -9.22 -1.61
N VAL A 186 2.51 -10.44 -1.32
CA VAL A 186 3.88 -10.88 -1.63
C VAL A 186 4.13 -10.75 -3.13
N ILE A 187 3.23 -11.28 -3.98
CA ILE A 187 3.36 -11.19 -5.44
C ILE A 187 3.38 -9.73 -5.90
N ALA A 188 2.45 -8.90 -5.42
CA ALA A 188 2.30 -7.51 -5.83
C ALA A 188 3.56 -6.66 -5.58
N VAL A 189 4.37 -6.99 -4.58
CA VAL A 189 5.62 -6.30 -4.27
C VAL A 189 6.83 -7.00 -4.89
N VAL A 190 6.95 -8.32 -4.71
CA VAL A 190 8.15 -9.08 -5.11
C VAL A 190 8.27 -9.18 -6.63
N VAL A 191 7.17 -9.37 -7.36
CA VAL A 191 7.25 -9.53 -8.83
C VAL A 191 7.77 -8.25 -9.50
N PRO A 192 7.23 -7.05 -9.25
CA PRO A 192 7.79 -5.82 -9.83
C PRO A 192 9.24 -5.57 -9.44
N VAL A 193 9.62 -5.85 -8.18
CA VAL A 193 11.00 -5.71 -7.70
C VAL A 193 11.94 -6.67 -8.43
N MET A 194 11.54 -7.95 -8.57
CA MET A 194 12.35 -8.94 -9.27
C MET A 194 12.44 -8.65 -10.76
N LEU A 195 11.35 -8.22 -11.39
CA LEU A 195 11.36 -7.76 -12.78
C LEU A 195 12.35 -6.61 -12.96
N TRP A 196 12.28 -5.59 -12.09
CA TRP A 196 13.22 -4.48 -12.12
C TRP A 196 14.68 -4.96 -12.02
N ILE A 197 14.99 -5.81 -11.04
CA ILE A 197 16.35 -6.31 -10.82
C ILE A 197 16.85 -7.14 -12.01
N ILE A 198 16.03 -8.05 -12.52
CA ILE A 198 16.40 -8.92 -13.66
C ILE A 198 16.56 -8.08 -14.92
N SER A 199 15.59 -7.21 -15.23
CA SER A 199 15.67 -6.31 -16.39
C SER A 199 16.89 -5.41 -16.34
N ASN A 200 17.18 -4.84 -15.17
CA ASN A 200 18.32 -3.98 -14.97
C ASN A 200 19.64 -4.75 -15.13
N TRP A 201 19.72 -5.95 -14.54
CA TRP A 201 20.88 -6.84 -14.69
C TRP A 201 21.10 -7.27 -16.16
N CYS A 202 20.04 -7.60 -16.90
CA CYS A 202 20.15 -7.93 -18.33
C CYS A 202 20.67 -6.76 -19.18
N LEU A 203 20.41 -5.51 -18.77
CA LEU A 203 20.86 -4.33 -19.49
C LEU A 203 22.29 -3.90 -19.15
N THR A 204 22.89 -4.43 -18.08
CA THR A 204 24.28 -4.09 -17.76
C THR A 204 25.25 -4.56 -18.83
N THR A 205 24.95 -5.66 -19.53
CA THR A 205 25.76 -6.14 -20.65
C THR A 205 25.63 -5.26 -21.89
N LEU A 206 24.47 -4.63 -22.10
CA LEU A 206 24.21 -3.75 -23.25
C LEU A 206 24.76 -2.35 -23.03
N PHE A 207 24.71 -1.87 -21.79
CA PHE A 207 25.13 -0.53 -21.40
C PHE A 207 26.40 -0.57 -20.54
N ASP A 208 27.28 -1.55 -20.66
CA ASP A 208 28.57 -1.63 -19.93
C ASP A 208 28.47 -1.19 -18.44
N GLY A 209 27.56 -1.82 -17.69
CA GLY A 209 27.33 -1.53 -16.27
C GLY A 209 28.12 -2.44 -15.35
N GLU A 210 28.70 -1.88 -14.30
CA GLU A 210 29.55 -2.64 -13.37
C GLU A 210 28.78 -3.44 -12.31
N GLY A 211 27.53 -3.07 -12.05
CA GLY A 211 26.73 -3.65 -10.97
C GLY A 211 26.46 -5.14 -11.15
N SER A 212 26.83 -5.94 -10.14
CA SER A 212 26.43 -7.35 -10.08
C SER A 212 24.95 -7.49 -9.69
N PHE A 213 24.34 -8.64 -9.99
CA PHE A 213 22.97 -8.95 -9.56
C PHE A 213 22.76 -8.73 -8.05
N ARG A 214 23.77 -9.08 -7.24
CA ARG A 214 23.75 -8.89 -5.78
C ARG A 214 23.72 -7.41 -5.41
N ASP A 215 24.52 -6.58 -6.08
CA ASP A 215 24.57 -5.14 -5.79
C ASP A 215 23.25 -4.47 -6.21
N ILE A 216 22.71 -4.83 -7.37
CA ILE A 216 21.39 -4.36 -7.85
C ILE A 216 20.28 -4.75 -6.87
N TYR A 217 20.26 -6.01 -6.40
CA TYR A 217 19.28 -6.47 -5.43
C TYR A 217 19.32 -5.67 -4.13
N ILE A 218 20.52 -5.45 -3.58
CA ILE A 218 20.70 -4.67 -2.34
C ILE A 218 20.27 -3.23 -2.57
N ALA A 219 20.75 -2.57 -3.62
CA ALA A 219 20.39 -1.19 -3.93
C ALA A 219 18.87 -1.04 -4.09
N THR A 220 18.23 -1.92 -4.87
CA THR A 220 16.77 -1.89 -5.11
C THR A 220 15.99 -2.04 -3.81
N CYS A 221 16.33 -3.00 -2.96
CA CYS A 221 15.61 -3.21 -1.70
C CYS A 221 15.78 -2.03 -0.73
N TYR A 222 16.98 -1.45 -0.64
CA TYR A 222 17.21 -0.26 0.19
C TYR A 222 16.45 0.97 -0.34
N SER A 223 16.27 1.08 -1.65
CA SER A 223 15.44 2.14 -2.25
C SER A 223 13.96 2.05 -1.87
N LEU A 224 13.45 0.87 -1.48
CA LEU A 224 12.04 0.70 -1.07
C LEU A 224 11.72 1.31 0.30
N ALA A 225 12.74 1.62 1.10
CA ALA A 225 12.58 1.95 2.51
C ALA A 225 11.66 3.13 2.87
N PRO A 226 11.51 4.20 2.04
CA PRO A 226 10.52 5.23 2.30
C PRO A 226 9.08 4.68 2.26
N LEU A 227 8.82 3.67 1.42
CA LEU A 227 7.47 3.21 1.09
C LEU A 227 6.72 2.62 2.29
N PRO A 228 7.30 1.70 3.12
CA PRO A 228 6.64 1.22 4.34
C PRO A 228 6.13 2.34 5.24
N PHE A 229 6.93 3.40 5.43
CA PHE A 229 6.56 4.51 6.30
C PHE A 229 5.33 5.24 5.78
N PHE A 230 5.33 5.63 4.50
CA PHE A 230 4.20 6.35 3.90
C PHE A 230 2.93 5.49 3.80
N VAL A 231 3.08 4.20 3.48
CA VAL A 231 1.95 3.26 3.39
C VAL A 231 1.31 3.02 4.76
N ILE A 232 2.11 2.78 5.81
CA ILE A 232 1.60 2.58 7.18
C ILE A 232 0.93 3.86 7.68
N LEU A 233 1.58 5.01 7.51
CA LEU A 233 1.02 6.30 7.92
C LEU A 233 -0.31 6.61 7.21
N SER A 234 -0.35 6.41 5.90
CA SER A 234 -1.56 6.61 5.08
C SER A 234 -2.70 5.67 5.51
N THR A 235 -2.38 4.41 5.83
CA THR A 235 -3.37 3.43 6.31
C THR A 235 -3.96 3.84 7.66
N ILE A 236 -3.14 4.29 8.61
CA ILE A 236 -3.63 4.80 9.89
C ILE A 236 -4.56 6.01 9.67
N LEU A 237 -4.15 6.96 8.84
CA LEU A 237 -4.95 8.17 8.54
C LEU A 237 -6.26 7.86 7.80
N SER A 238 -6.32 6.78 7.02
CA SER A 238 -7.55 6.33 6.35
C SER A 238 -8.68 5.96 7.31
N ASN A 239 -8.38 5.67 8.57
CA ASN A 239 -9.39 5.39 9.61
C ASN A 239 -9.95 6.66 10.27
N VAL A 240 -9.33 7.83 10.02
CA VAL A 240 -9.69 9.11 10.64
C VAL A 240 -10.33 10.06 9.62
N PHE A 241 -9.94 9.92 8.35
CA PHE A 241 -10.29 10.86 7.30
C PHE A 241 -11.63 10.53 6.65
N THR A 242 -12.34 11.56 6.21
CA THR A 242 -13.59 11.43 5.42
C THR A 242 -13.29 11.29 3.93
N ALA A 243 -14.34 11.01 3.14
CA ALA A 243 -14.26 10.91 1.68
C ALA A 243 -13.58 12.14 1.03
N THR A 244 -13.96 13.33 1.52
CA THR A 244 -13.48 14.64 1.01
C THR A 244 -11.99 14.86 1.28
N GLU A 245 -11.42 14.15 2.25
CA GLU A 245 -10.02 14.24 2.66
C GLU A 245 -9.16 13.14 1.98
N GLY A 246 -9.79 12.28 1.17
CA GLY A 246 -9.13 11.14 0.52
C GLY A 246 -7.96 11.51 -0.39
N SER A 247 -7.98 12.71 -0.99
CA SER A 247 -6.87 13.21 -1.81
C SER A 247 -5.56 13.34 -1.03
N THR A 248 -5.63 13.63 0.28
CA THR A 248 -4.45 13.72 1.15
C THR A 248 -3.80 12.35 1.38
N ILE A 249 -4.60 11.30 1.54
CA ILE A 249 -4.13 9.90 1.70
C ILE A 249 -3.39 9.44 0.45
N THR A 250 -3.96 9.72 -0.72
CA THR A 250 -3.36 9.40 -2.01
C THR A 250 -2.05 10.18 -2.22
N LEU A 251 -2.03 11.47 -1.86
CA LEU A 251 -0.82 12.30 -1.94
C LEU A 251 0.33 11.76 -1.09
N LEU A 252 0.05 11.30 0.14
CA LEU A 252 1.07 10.74 1.03
C LEU A 252 1.74 9.49 0.43
N VAL A 253 0.95 8.58 -0.12
CA VAL A 253 1.48 7.37 -0.77
C VAL A 253 2.24 7.74 -2.04
N ALA A 254 1.74 8.71 -2.82
CA ALA A 254 2.41 9.20 -4.02
C ALA A 254 3.80 9.78 -3.72
N ILE A 255 3.96 10.54 -2.62
CA ILE A 255 5.27 11.03 -2.16
C ILE A 255 6.23 9.85 -1.92
N GLY A 256 5.74 8.78 -1.27
CA GLY A 256 6.53 7.56 -1.05
C GLY A 256 7.02 6.94 -2.37
N TYR A 257 6.14 6.78 -3.35
CA TYR A 257 6.52 6.23 -4.67
C TYR A 257 7.50 7.11 -5.44
N VAL A 258 7.29 8.43 -5.44
CA VAL A 258 8.23 9.38 -6.07
C VAL A 258 9.61 9.28 -5.41
N TRP A 259 9.66 9.18 -4.08
CA TRP A 259 10.91 9.02 -3.33
C TRP A 259 11.62 7.72 -3.71
N VAL A 260 10.90 6.58 -3.76
CA VAL A 260 11.46 5.30 -4.21
C VAL A 260 11.99 5.43 -5.64
N GLY A 261 11.25 6.07 -6.55
CA GLY A 261 11.69 6.29 -7.93
C GLY A 261 13.00 7.07 -8.03
N LEU A 262 13.15 8.14 -7.24
CA LEU A 262 14.40 8.90 -7.15
C LEU A 262 15.56 8.04 -6.60
N LEU A 263 15.30 7.24 -5.55
CA LEU A 263 16.32 6.35 -4.99
C LEU A 263 16.71 5.23 -5.96
N LEU A 264 15.78 4.66 -6.72
CA LEU A 264 16.10 3.69 -7.77
C LEU A 264 16.93 4.32 -8.88
N PHE A 265 16.62 5.55 -9.29
CA PHE A 265 17.40 6.29 -10.28
C PHE A 265 18.84 6.54 -9.81
N PHE A 266 19.03 7.08 -8.60
CA PHE A 266 20.37 7.33 -8.06
C PHE A 266 21.11 6.03 -7.72
N GLY A 267 20.40 5.02 -7.23
CA GLY A 267 20.94 3.70 -6.96
C GLY A 267 21.49 3.04 -8.21
N MET A 268 20.78 3.13 -9.34
CA MET A 268 21.27 2.65 -10.63
C MET A 268 22.50 3.43 -11.09
N ALA A 269 22.47 4.76 -11.02
CA ALA A 269 23.59 5.61 -11.43
C ALA A 269 24.89 5.22 -10.70
N VAL A 270 24.82 5.08 -9.38
CA VAL A 270 26.00 4.79 -8.55
C VAL A 270 26.41 3.32 -8.61
N THR A 271 25.44 2.39 -8.68
CA THR A 271 25.75 0.95 -8.69
C THR A 271 26.45 0.54 -9.98
N HIS A 272 26.06 1.14 -11.11
CA HIS A 272 26.64 0.82 -12.42
C HIS A 272 27.74 1.77 -12.89
N ASP A 273 28.02 2.83 -12.12
CA ASP A 273 28.92 3.92 -12.52
C ASP A 273 28.50 4.57 -13.85
N TYR A 274 27.22 4.90 -13.95
CA TYR A 274 26.65 5.54 -15.13
C TYR A 274 26.67 7.06 -15.02
N SER A 275 27.03 7.72 -16.12
CA SER A 275 26.75 9.15 -16.29
C SER A 275 25.25 9.39 -16.29
N ASN A 276 24.80 10.58 -15.87
CA ASN A 276 23.36 10.88 -15.74
C ASN A 276 22.55 10.64 -17.02
N GLY A 277 23.11 10.96 -18.19
CA GLY A 277 22.45 10.71 -19.48
C GLY A 277 22.33 9.22 -19.80
N LYS A 278 23.40 8.45 -19.58
CA LYS A 278 23.40 6.99 -19.75
C LYS A 278 22.41 6.34 -18.79
N ASN A 279 22.44 6.74 -17.52
CA ASN A 279 21.53 6.24 -16.49
C ASN A 279 20.06 6.47 -16.83
N PHE A 280 19.71 7.66 -17.33
CA PHE A 280 18.34 7.95 -17.74
C PHE A 280 17.85 7.02 -18.86
N ILE A 281 18.68 6.79 -19.89
CA ILE A 281 18.34 5.86 -20.98
C ILE A 281 18.26 4.43 -20.46
N THR A 282 19.15 4.01 -19.57
CA THR A 282 19.13 2.66 -19.00
C THR A 282 17.94 2.42 -18.07
N VAL A 283 17.48 3.43 -17.33
CA VAL A 283 16.24 3.37 -16.54
C VAL A 283 15.03 3.15 -17.47
N LEU A 284 14.92 3.93 -18.55
CA LEU A 284 13.86 3.74 -19.55
C LEU A 284 13.95 2.37 -20.22
N GLY A 285 15.15 1.95 -20.60
CA GLY A 285 15.42 0.61 -21.13
C GLY A 285 15.00 -0.49 -20.15
N THR A 286 15.23 -0.29 -18.85
CA THR A 286 14.84 -1.25 -17.80
C THR A 286 13.33 -1.41 -17.76
N ILE A 287 12.58 -0.32 -17.82
CA ILE A 287 11.10 -0.35 -17.86
C ILE A 287 10.60 -1.08 -19.11
N VAL A 288 11.20 -0.81 -20.28
CA VAL A 288 10.86 -1.52 -21.53
C VAL A 288 11.19 -3.01 -21.42
N ALA A 289 12.36 -3.35 -20.88
CA ALA A 289 12.75 -4.73 -20.66
C ALA A 289 11.80 -5.45 -19.69
N MET A 290 11.30 -4.78 -18.64
CA MET A 290 10.28 -5.35 -17.75
C MET A 290 9.01 -5.70 -18.53
N ALA A 291 8.53 -4.81 -19.40
CA ALA A 291 7.37 -5.05 -20.25
C ALA A 291 7.59 -6.24 -21.21
N VAL A 292 8.77 -6.33 -21.82
CA VAL A 292 9.15 -7.46 -22.70
C VAL A 292 9.19 -8.77 -21.93
N ILE A 293 9.81 -8.80 -20.74
CA ILE A 293 9.87 -10.01 -19.90
C ILE A 293 8.46 -10.44 -19.49
N MET A 294 7.60 -9.51 -19.06
CA MET A 294 6.21 -9.83 -18.73
C MET A 294 5.44 -10.38 -19.93
N PHE A 295 5.62 -9.79 -21.11
CA PHE A 295 4.98 -10.26 -22.34
C PHE A 295 5.42 -11.70 -22.68
N ILE A 296 6.72 -11.97 -22.64
CA ILE A 296 7.27 -13.32 -22.88
C ILE A 296 6.73 -14.31 -21.83
N ALA A 297 6.71 -13.93 -20.55
CA ALA A 297 6.21 -14.79 -19.48
C ALA A 297 4.73 -15.15 -19.67
N ILE A 298 3.89 -14.19 -20.09
CA ILE A 298 2.47 -14.43 -20.37
C ILE A 298 2.29 -15.36 -21.59
N LEU A 299 3.03 -15.12 -22.68
CA LEU A 299 2.97 -15.98 -23.87
C LEU A 299 3.41 -17.42 -23.55
N PHE A 300 4.53 -17.56 -22.84
CA PHE A 300 5.03 -18.87 -22.44
C PHE A 300 4.05 -19.60 -21.51
N SER A 301 3.49 -18.90 -20.52
CA SER A 301 2.48 -19.46 -19.62
C SER A 301 1.23 -19.91 -20.39
N SER A 302 0.77 -19.13 -21.37
CA SER A 302 -0.35 -19.50 -22.25
C SER A 302 -0.06 -20.79 -23.04
N LEU A 303 1.16 -20.93 -23.56
CA LEU A 303 1.57 -22.13 -24.29
C LEU A 303 1.65 -23.36 -23.37
N VAL A 304 2.23 -23.22 -22.18
CA VAL A 304 2.30 -24.29 -21.19
C VAL A 304 0.90 -24.73 -20.76
N ILE A 305 -0.02 -23.80 -20.50
CA ILE A 305 -1.42 -24.13 -20.17
C ILE A 305 -2.05 -24.93 -21.31
N LYS A 306 -1.91 -24.51 -22.58
CA LYS A 306 -2.43 -25.27 -23.73
C LYS A 306 -1.85 -26.68 -23.81
N MET A 307 -0.54 -26.83 -23.59
CA MET A 307 0.13 -28.14 -23.59
C MET A 307 -0.38 -29.04 -22.47
N VAL A 308 -0.51 -28.50 -21.24
CA VAL A 308 -1.05 -29.25 -20.10
C VAL A 308 -2.50 -29.64 -20.36
N THR A 309 -3.34 -28.72 -20.83
CA THR A 309 -4.74 -29.01 -21.17
C THR A 309 -4.84 -30.10 -22.25
N PHE A 310 -3.97 -30.07 -23.25
CA PHE A 310 -3.90 -31.13 -24.26
C PHE A 310 -3.54 -32.49 -23.63
N VAL A 311 -2.51 -32.55 -22.79
CA VAL A 311 -2.12 -33.79 -22.10
C VAL A 311 -3.23 -34.29 -21.18
N VAL A 312 -3.85 -33.41 -20.39
CA VAL A 312 -4.98 -33.74 -19.51
C VAL A 312 -6.17 -34.25 -20.34
N SER A 313 -6.47 -33.63 -21.48
CA SER A 313 -7.53 -34.11 -22.36
C SER A 313 -7.25 -35.52 -22.90
N LEU A 314 -6.01 -35.80 -23.33
CA LEU A 314 -5.62 -37.14 -23.79
C LEU A 314 -5.77 -38.18 -22.68
N ILE A 315 -5.31 -37.88 -21.47
CA ILE A 315 -5.44 -38.78 -20.33
C ILE A 315 -6.93 -39.04 -20.01
N SER A 316 -7.76 -37.99 -20.01
CA SER A 316 -9.19 -38.13 -19.74
C SER A 316 -9.92 -38.94 -20.81
N GLU A 317 -9.55 -38.79 -22.09
CA GLU A 317 -10.15 -39.56 -23.18
C GLU A 317 -9.77 -41.04 -23.11
N ILE A 318 -8.53 -41.36 -22.77
CA ILE A 318 -8.10 -42.74 -22.56
C ILE A 318 -8.81 -43.33 -21.33
N GLY A 319 -8.90 -42.59 -20.23
CA GLY A 319 -9.56 -43.03 -19.01
C GLY A 319 -11.07 -43.29 -19.16
N ASN A 320 -11.76 -42.55 -20.04
CA ASN A 320 -13.18 -42.75 -20.32
C ASN A 320 -13.45 -43.88 -21.34
N ARG A 321 -12.42 -44.39 -22.01
CA ARG A 321 -12.53 -45.49 -22.99
C ARG A 321 -12.35 -46.88 -22.36
N PHE A 322 -11.93 -46.96 -21.10
CA PHE A 322 -11.81 -48.18 -20.30
C PHE A 322 -12.77 -48.12 -19.11
#